data_AF-A0AA88M0H0-F1
#
_entry.id   AF-A0AA88M0H0-F1
#
_cell.length_a   1.000
_cell.length_b   1.000
_cell.length_c   1.000
_cell.angle_alpha   90.00
_cell.angle_beta   90.00
_cell.angle_gamma   90.00
#
_symmetry.space_group_name_H-M   'P 1'
#
loop_
_entity.id
_entity.type
_entity.pdbx_description
1 polymer ?
#
loop_
_entity_poly.entity_id
_entity_poly.type
_entity_poly.pdbx_seq_one_letter_code
_entity_poly.pdbx_strand_id
1 'polypeptide(L)'
;MMEVPDLVANKDVYMMLLQRKIQNAKTPEEREQFEKQKFELHQGRELVVQSMQQIVEKCTDSNQDFHEVLHGKSKAYSTKEYKEVAEHYKEKCFDWHDKKYQTGLDHLYLFANLLDKKVTVERIKSAIEEVGTDMRAKMEKKENEEENEMEQ
;
A
#
# COMPACT_ATOMS: atom_id res chain seq x y z
N MET A 1 -16.23 -18.28 30.85
CA MET A 1 -15.95 -18.39 29.40
C MET A 1 -14.59 -17.76 29.18
N MET A 2 -13.64 -18.46 28.58
CA MET A 2 -12.36 -17.85 28.19
C MET A 2 -12.66 -16.84 27.08
N GLU A 3 -12.40 -15.56 27.34
CA GLU A 3 -12.30 -14.56 26.27
C GLU A 3 -11.15 -14.98 25.36
N VAL A 4 -11.43 -15.11 24.07
CA VAL A 4 -10.42 -15.46 23.07
C VAL A 4 -9.34 -14.36 23.13
N PRO A 5 -8.07 -14.68 23.38
CA PRO A 5 -7.03 -13.66 23.49
C PRO A 5 -6.85 -12.96 22.14
N ASP A 6 -6.47 -11.68 22.18
CA ASP A 6 -6.27 -10.73 21.07
C ASP A 6 -5.44 -11.31 19.88
N LEU A 7 -6.00 -12.23 19.10
CA LEU A 7 -5.41 -12.79 17.90
C LEU A 7 -5.80 -11.91 16.71
N VAL A 8 -4.90 -11.01 16.34
CA VAL A 8 -5.06 -10.10 15.20
C VAL A 8 -3.92 -10.35 14.22
N ALA A 9 -4.22 -10.45 12.93
CA ALA A 9 -3.18 -10.49 11.90
C ALA A 9 -2.32 -9.23 12.00
N ASN A 10 -0.98 -9.35 11.89
CA ASN A 10 -0.06 -8.22 12.10
C ASN A 10 -0.47 -6.97 11.29
N LYS A 11 -0.87 -7.16 10.04
CA LYS A 11 -1.37 -6.10 9.15
C LYS A 11 -2.60 -5.35 9.66
N ASP A 12 -3.41 -5.95 10.52
CA ASP A 12 -4.66 -5.39 11.04
C ASP A 12 -4.54 -4.82 12.46
N VAL A 13 -3.39 -5.02 13.11
CA VAL A 13 -3.15 -4.56 14.49
C VAL A 13 -3.35 -3.05 14.62
N TYR A 14 -2.76 -2.24 13.73
CA TYR A 14 -2.88 -0.78 13.80
C TYR A 14 -4.32 -0.29 13.61
N MET A 15 -5.06 -0.88 12.67
CA MET A 15 -6.46 -0.55 12.42
C MET A 15 -7.33 -0.88 13.64
N MET A 16 -7.12 -2.05 14.24
CA MET A 16 -7.83 -2.46 15.45
C MET A 16 -7.46 -1.61 16.67
N LEU A 17 -6.19 -1.24 16.82
CA LEU A 17 -5.76 -0.34 17.89
C LEU A 17 -6.45 1.02 17.79
N LEU A 18 -6.53 1.60 16.59
CA LEU A 18 -7.24 2.86 16.36
C LEU A 18 -8.74 2.70 16.63
N GLN A 19 -9.36 1.61 16.19
CA GLN A 19 -10.77 1.31 16.49
C GLN A 19 -11.02 1.24 18.01
N ARG A 20 -10.15 0.57 18.75
CA ARG A 20 -10.25 0.49 20.22
C ARG A 20 -10.03 1.84 20.88
N LYS A 21 -9.13 2.68 20.36
CA LYS A 21 -8.92 4.05 20.86
C LYS A 21 -10.14 4.93 20.63
N ILE A 22 -10.78 4.85 19.46
CA ILE A 22 -12.04 5.56 19.15
C ILE A 22 -13.14 5.16 20.15
N GLN A 23 -13.29 3.86 20.42
CA GLN A 23 -14.30 3.35 21.36
C GLN A 23 -14.07 3.80 22.82
N ASN A 24 -12.81 4.06 23.21
CA ASN A 24 -12.43 4.43 24.57
C ASN A 24 -12.06 5.91 24.73
N ALA A 25 -12.26 6.72 23.68
CA ALA A 25 -11.94 8.15 23.70
C ALA A 25 -12.77 8.86 24.78
N LYS A 26 -12.13 9.75 25.55
CA LYS A 26 -12.77 10.43 26.68
C LYS A 26 -13.36 11.77 26.27
N THR A 27 -12.84 12.36 25.20
CA THR A 27 -13.33 13.64 24.67
C THR A 27 -13.67 13.52 23.18
N PRO A 28 -14.53 14.41 22.66
CA PRO A 28 -14.81 14.50 21.22
C PRO A 28 -13.54 14.72 20.38
N GLU A 29 -12.60 15.54 20.87
CA GLU A 29 -11.38 15.89 20.16
C GLU A 29 -10.43 14.68 20.04
N GLU A 30 -10.29 13.88 21.11
CA GLU A 30 -9.51 12.63 21.05
C GLU A 30 -10.12 11.65 20.05
N ARG A 31 -11.45 11.56 20.04
CA ARG A 31 -12.18 10.67 19.13
C ARG A 31 -11.97 11.07 17.68
N GLU A 32 -12.16 12.35 17.36
CA GLU A 32 -11.96 12.93 16.03
C GLU A 32 -10.52 12.71 15.55
N GLN A 33 -9.53 12.91 16.42
CA GLN A 33 -8.12 12.66 16.10
C GLN A 33 -7.86 11.20 15.71
N PHE A 34 -8.44 10.24 16.44
CA PHE A 34 -8.28 8.81 16.12
C PHE A 34 -9.07 8.39 14.87
N GLU A 35 -10.24 8.98 14.65
CA GLU A 35 -11.03 8.78 13.42
C GLU A 35 -10.24 9.27 12.19
N LYS A 36 -9.62 10.46 12.26
CA LYS A 36 -8.74 10.98 11.21
C LYS A 36 -7.56 10.06 10.93
N GLN A 37 -6.82 9.62 11.96
CA GLN A 37 -5.71 8.68 11.79
C GLN A 37 -6.15 7.36 11.15
N LYS A 38 -7.33 6.85 11.54
CA LYS A 38 -7.88 5.61 10.97
C LYS A 38 -8.23 5.79 9.50
N PHE A 39 -8.81 6.93 9.14
CA PHE A 39 -9.13 7.27 7.76
C PHE A 39 -7.87 7.39 6.89
N GLU A 40 -6.86 8.13 7.35
CA GLU A 40 -5.57 8.26 6.65
C GLU A 40 -4.88 6.91 6.43
N LEU A 41 -4.91 6.04 7.45
CA LEU A 41 -4.37 4.68 7.33
C LEU A 41 -5.15 3.85 6.30
N HIS A 42 -6.48 3.98 6.27
CA HIS A 42 -7.30 3.27 5.31
C HIS A 42 -7.02 3.72 3.87
N GLN A 43 -6.97 5.04 3.64
CA GLN A 43 -6.60 5.60 2.34
C GLN A 43 -5.20 5.14 1.90
N GLY A 44 -4.22 5.16 2.81
CA GLY A 44 -2.87 4.69 2.52
C GLY A 44 -2.83 3.23 2.06
N ARG A 45 -3.63 2.35 2.67
CA ARG A 45 -3.78 0.96 2.23
C ARG A 45 -4.32 0.86 0.81
N GLU A 46 -5.37 1.60 0.50
CA GLU A 46 -5.99 1.57 -0.82
C GLU A 46 -5.03 2.05 -1.90
N LEU A 47 -4.31 3.15 -1.66
CA LEU A 47 -3.32 3.69 -2.58
C LEU A 47 -2.20 2.70 -2.87
N VAL A 48 -1.67 2.04 -1.84
CA VAL A 48 -0.65 1.00 -2.00
C VAL A 48 -1.18 -0.15 -2.85
N VAL A 49 -2.35 -0.70 -2.52
CA VAL A 49 -2.95 -1.84 -3.26
C VAL A 49 -3.18 -1.46 -4.72
N GLN A 50 -3.77 -0.30 -4.97
CA GLN A 50 -4.05 0.19 -6.33
C GLN A 50 -2.77 0.40 -7.13
N SER A 51 -1.73 0.99 -6.54
CA SER A 51 -0.45 1.19 -7.23
C SER A 51 0.22 -0.13 -7.59
N MET A 52 0.23 -1.09 -6.68
CA MET A 52 0.81 -2.42 -6.93
C MET A 52 0.08 -3.15 -8.05
N GLN A 53 -1.25 -3.10 -8.07
CA GLN A 53 -2.05 -3.68 -9.15
C GLN A 53 -1.75 -3.02 -10.51
N GLN A 54 -1.71 -1.70 -10.56
CA GLN A 54 -1.40 -0.96 -11.80
C GLN A 54 0.02 -1.23 -12.30
N ILE A 55 0.99 -1.36 -11.40
CA ILE A 55 2.37 -1.72 -11.77
C ILE A 55 2.40 -3.12 -12.38
N VAL A 56 1.73 -4.11 -11.76
CA VAL A 56 1.65 -5.47 -12.30
C VAL A 56 0.97 -5.47 -13.66
N GLU A 57 -0.15 -4.77 -13.81
CA GLU A 57 -0.88 -4.63 -15.07
C GLU A 57 0.02 -4.10 -16.19
N LYS A 58 0.79 -3.03 -15.94
CA LYS A 58 1.75 -2.47 -16.91
C LYS A 58 2.91 -3.41 -17.23
N CYS A 59 3.27 -4.29 -16.31
CA CYS A 59 4.37 -5.24 -16.46
C CYS A 59 3.97 -6.54 -17.15
N THR A 60 2.68 -6.82 -17.29
CA THR A 60 2.17 -8.08 -17.87
C THR A 60 1.43 -7.82 -19.16
N ASP A 61 1.63 -8.69 -20.15
CA ASP A 61 1.02 -8.53 -21.49
C ASP A 61 -0.32 -9.29 -21.64
N SER A 62 -0.70 -10.07 -20.61
CA SER A 62 -1.92 -10.88 -20.62
C SER A 62 -2.61 -10.88 -19.25
N ASN A 63 -3.93 -11.06 -19.26
CA ASN A 63 -4.71 -11.19 -18.03
C ASN A 63 -4.31 -12.46 -17.23
N GLN A 64 -3.88 -13.51 -17.92
CA GLN A 64 -3.35 -14.71 -17.27
C GLN A 64 -2.06 -14.39 -16.49
N ASP A 65 -1.08 -13.72 -17.11
CA ASP A 65 0.16 -13.36 -16.43
C ASP A 65 -0.08 -12.39 -15.28
N PHE A 66 -1.01 -11.43 -15.44
CA PHE A 66 -1.46 -10.55 -14.36
C PHE A 66 -1.91 -11.36 -13.14
N HIS A 67 -2.82 -12.31 -13.31
CA HIS A 67 -3.32 -13.14 -12.21
C HIS A 67 -2.26 -14.08 -11.63
N GLU A 68 -1.40 -14.66 -12.47
CA GLU A 68 -0.29 -15.49 -12.01
C GLU A 68 0.71 -14.69 -11.16
N VAL A 69 0.97 -13.43 -11.52
CA VAL A 69 1.80 -12.54 -10.70
C VAL A 69 1.11 -12.17 -9.39
N LEU A 70 -0.19 -11.85 -9.40
CA LEU A 70 -0.93 -11.50 -8.18
C LEU A 70 -1.02 -12.64 -7.16
N HIS A 71 -1.05 -13.89 -7.61
CA HIS A 71 -1.23 -15.06 -6.74
C HIS A 71 0.00 -15.95 -6.61
N GLY A 72 1.07 -15.63 -7.36
CA GLY A 72 2.32 -16.36 -7.37
C GLY A 72 3.04 -16.33 -6.02
N LYS A 73 3.91 -17.33 -5.81
CA LYS A 73 4.77 -17.45 -4.63
C LYS A 73 6.21 -17.71 -5.06
N SER A 74 6.79 -16.73 -5.75
CA SER A 74 8.21 -16.75 -6.12
C SER A 74 9.08 -16.82 -4.88
N LYS A 75 10.29 -17.38 -5.01
CA LYS A 75 11.33 -17.35 -3.96
C LYS A 75 12.45 -16.35 -4.26
N ALA A 76 12.28 -15.51 -5.28
CA ALA A 76 13.31 -14.58 -5.76
C ALA A 76 13.56 -13.35 -4.86
N TYR A 77 13.17 -13.39 -3.58
CA TYR A 77 13.31 -12.27 -2.63
C TYR A 77 14.76 -11.93 -2.26
N SER A 78 15.71 -12.84 -2.52
CA SER A 78 17.11 -12.66 -2.14
C SER A 78 17.99 -12.11 -3.26
N THR A 79 17.43 -11.83 -4.44
CA THR A 79 18.20 -11.33 -5.59
C THR A 79 18.54 -9.85 -5.43
N LYS A 80 19.57 -9.39 -6.14
CA LYS A 80 19.95 -7.96 -6.15
C LYS A 80 18.86 -7.14 -6.84
N GLU A 81 18.32 -7.69 -7.91
CA GLU A 81 17.25 -7.13 -8.74
C GLU A 81 15.99 -6.89 -7.91
N TYR A 82 15.60 -7.84 -7.05
CA TYR A 82 14.46 -7.65 -6.16
C TYR A 82 14.65 -6.45 -5.22
N LYS A 83 15.82 -6.36 -4.57
CA LYS A 83 16.14 -5.25 -3.66
C LYS A 83 16.13 -3.92 -4.38
N GLU A 84 16.71 -3.89 -5.59
CA GLU A 84 16.76 -2.69 -6.42
C GLU A 84 15.36 -2.20 -6.82
N VAL A 85 14.47 -3.11 -7.24
CA VAL A 85 13.09 -2.77 -7.59
C VAL A 85 12.30 -2.31 -6.36
N ALA A 86 12.41 -3.02 -5.24
CA ALA A 86 11.72 -2.66 -4.01
C ALA A 86 12.15 -1.26 -3.53
N GLU A 87 13.44 -0.96 -3.52
CA GLU A 87 13.94 0.35 -3.12
C GLU A 87 13.45 1.45 -4.08
N HIS A 88 13.41 1.17 -5.38
CA HIS A 88 12.86 2.12 -6.37
C HIS A 88 11.37 2.41 -6.11
N TYR A 89 10.58 1.40 -5.76
CA TYR A 89 9.17 1.60 -5.38
C TYR A 89 9.04 2.46 -4.13
N LYS A 90 9.89 2.25 -3.13
CA LYS A 90 9.91 3.05 -1.90
C LYS A 90 10.12 4.53 -2.21
N GLU A 91 11.11 4.82 -3.05
CA GLU A 91 11.50 6.19 -3.40
C GLU A 91 10.50 6.89 -4.33
N LYS A 92 9.86 6.13 -5.23
CA LYS A 92 9.03 6.70 -6.31
C LYS A 92 7.54 6.58 -6.08
N CYS A 93 7.08 5.71 -5.19
CA CYS A 93 5.66 5.51 -4.88
C CYS A 93 5.40 5.75 -3.39
N PHE A 94 5.64 4.74 -2.56
CA PHE A 94 5.22 4.73 -1.17
C PHE A 94 6.29 4.14 -0.26
N ASP A 95 6.76 4.95 0.70
CA ASP A 95 7.69 4.49 1.72
C ASP A 95 6.96 3.68 2.79
N TRP A 96 7.11 2.36 2.76
CA TRP A 96 6.48 1.47 3.74
C TRP A 96 7.04 1.60 5.16
N HIS A 97 8.10 2.40 5.39
CA HIS A 97 8.50 2.79 6.75
C HIS A 97 7.57 3.85 7.35
N ASP A 98 6.80 4.57 6.51
CA ASP A 98 5.68 5.37 6.97
C ASP A 98 4.52 4.45 7.36
N LYS A 99 3.96 4.67 8.56
CA LYS A 99 2.80 3.93 9.07
C LYS A 99 1.61 3.98 8.12
N LYS A 100 1.43 5.10 7.41
CA LYS A 100 0.34 5.27 6.42
C LYS A 100 0.44 4.23 5.29
N TYR A 101 1.66 3.84 4.89
CA TYR A 101 1.91 2.96 3.75
C TYR A 101 2.49 1.60 4.14
N GLN A 102 2.50 1.25 5.42
CA GLN A 102 3.12 0.03 5.92
C GLN A 102 2.60 -1.26 5.26
N THR A 103 1.35 -1.25 4.78
CA THR A 103 0.77 -2.36 4.00
C THR A 103 1.56 -2.67 2.72
N GLY A 104 2.44 -1.77 2.25
CA GLY A 104 3.36 -2.04 1.16
C GLY A 104 4.21 -3.30 1.37
N LEU A 105 4.61 -3.58 2.63
CA LEU A 105 5.36 -4.80 2.97
C LEU A 105 4.63 -6.08 2.59
N ASP A 106 3.29 -6.11 2.70
CA ASP A 106 2.48 -7.27 2.35
C ASP A 106 2.41 -7.50 0.83
N HIS A 107 2.81 -6.52 0.01
CA HIS A 107 2.70 -6.56 -1.45
C HIS A 107 4.04 -6.59 -2.18
N LEU A 108 5.18 -6.38 -1.49
CA LEU A 108 6.50 -6.42 -2.13
C LEU A 108 6.79 -7.74 -2.85
N TYR A 109 6.12 -8.83 -2.47
CA TYR A 109 6.25 -10.12 -3.15
C TYR A 109 5.89 -10.11 -4.63
N LEU A 110 5.07 -9.15 -5.08
CA LEU A 110 4.70 -8.99 -6.47
C LEU A 110 5.94 -8.73 -7.34
N PHE A 111 6.94 -8.01 -6.83
CA PHE A 111 8.20 -7.80 -7.55
C PHE A 111 9.00 -9.09 -7.71
N ALA A 112 9.01 -9.95 -6.69
CA ALA A 112 9.63 -11.27 -6.81
C ALA A 112 8.92 -12.15 -7.85
N ASN A 113 7.59 -12.06 -7.94
CA ASN A 113 6.81 -12.78 -8.94
C ASN A 113 7.06 -12.27 -10.37
N LEU A 114 7.14 -10.94 -10.55
CA LEU A 114 7.49 -10.32 -11.84
C LEU A 114 8.87 -10.74 -12.32
N LEU A 115 9.88 -10.73 -11.43
CA LEU A 115 11.24 -11.14 -11.78
C LEU A 115 11.33 -12.63 -12.12
N ASP A 116 10.55 -13.49 -11.44
CA ASP A 116 10.51 -14.93 -11.74
C ASP A 116 9.91 -15.19 -13.14
N LYS A 117 8.90 -14.39 -13.51
CA LYS A 117 8.31 -14.29 -14.85
C LYS A 117 9.21 -13.66 -15.91
N LYS A 118 10.45 -13.33 -15.56
CA LYS A 118 11.46 -12.72 -16.46
C LYS A 118 11.05 -11.33 -16.97
N VAL A 119 10.19 -10.62 -16.26
CA VAL A 119 9.97 -9.19 -16.49
C VAL A 119 11.28 -8.47 -16.12
N THR A 120 11.77 -7.62 -17.01
CA THR A 120 13.05 -6.92 -16.82
C THR A 120 12.94 -5.85 -15.73
N VAL A 121 14.05 -5.60 -15.03
CA VAL A 121 14.11 -4.56 -13.98
C VAL A 121 13.74 -3.20 -14.55
N GLU A 122 14.17 -2.88 -15.77
CA GLU A 122 13.89 -1.63 -16.45
C GLU A 122 12.39 -1.43 -16.69
N ARG A 123 11.68 -2.49 -17.13
CA ARG A 123 10.22 -2.43 -17.33
C ARG A 123 9.50 -2.19 -16.02
N ILE A 124 9.90 -2.88 -14.95
CA ILE A 124 9.29 -2.71 -13.63
C ILE A 124 9.54 -1.30 -13.10
N LYS A 125 10.78 -0.79 -13.19
CA LYS A 125 11.12 0.58 -12.76
C LYS A 125 10.36 1.65 -13.54
N SER A 126 10.21 1.50 -14.84
CA SER A 126 9.43 2.42 -15.67
C SER A 126 7.95 2.44 -15.26
N ALA A 127 7.36 1.27 -15.01
CA ALA A 127 5.98 1.18 -14.51
C ALA A 127 5.81 1.82 -13.12
N ILE A 128 6.79 1.62 -12.22
CA ILE A 128 6.82 2.26 -10.90
C ILE A 128 6.84 3.78 -11.03
N GLU A 129 7.69 4.34 -11.90
CA GLU A 129 7.79 5.80 -12.08
C GLU A 129 6.51 6.42 -12.63
N GLU A 130 5.92 5.77 -13.63
CA GLU A 130 4.66 6.23 -14.23
C GLU A 130 3.54 6.21 -13.18
N VAL A 131 3.32 5.06 -12.53
CA VAL A 131 2.27 4.91 -11.51
C VAL A 131 2.51 5.81 -10.31
N GLY A 132 3.75 5.94 -9.84
CA GLY A 132 4.08 6.83 -8.72
C GLY A 132 3.77 8.30 -9.02
N THR A 133 3.98 8.72 -10.27
CA THR A 133 3.64 10.08 -10.73
C THR A 133 2.11 10.27 -10.78
N ASP A 134 1.38 9.29 -11.33
CA ASP A 134 -0.07 9.32 -11.39
C ASP A 134 -0.71 9.35 -9.99
N MET A 135 -0.17 8.57 -9.05
CA MET A 135 -0.67 8.53 -7.68
C MET A 135 -0.48 9.86 -6.95
N ARG A 136 0.69 10.49 -7.07
CA ARG A 136 0.92 11.84 -6.51
C ARG A 136 -0.06 12.86 -7.07
N ALA A 137 -0.22 12.90 -8.40
CA ALA A 137 -1.16 13.82 -9.04
C ALA A 137 -2.62 13.59 -8.61
N LYS A 138 -3.01 12.34 -8.32
CA LYS A 138 -4.35 12.02 -7.78
C LYS A 138 -4.51 12.47 -6.33
N MET A 139 -3.47 12.35 -5.51
CA MET A 139 -3.50 12.80 -4.12
C MET A 139 -3.61 14.32 -4.02
N GLU A 140 -2.81 15.06 -4.80
CA GLU A 140 -2.86 16.53 -4.86
C GLU A 140 -4.23 17.05 -5.29
N LYS A 141 -4.90 16.37 -6.24
CA LYS A 141 -6.27 16.74 -6.65
C LYS A 141 -7.29 16.54 -5.53
N LYS A 142 -7.22 15.42 -4.81
CA LYS A 142 -8.14 15.15 -3.70
C LYS A 142 -7.97 16.15 -2.56
N GLU A 143 -6.74 16.50 -2.22
CA GLU A 143 -6.46 17.51 -1.18
C GLU A 143 -7.06 18.88 -1.56
N ASN A 144 -6.89 19.30 -2.82
CA ASN A 144 -7.49 20.55 -3.31
C ASN A 144 -9.03 20.52 -3.37
N GLU A 145 -9.65 19.36 -3.60
CA GLU A 145 -11.11 19.20 -3.60
C GLU A 145 -11.68 19.26 -2.16
N GLU A 146 -11.03 18.57 -1.21
CA GLU A 146 -11.41 18.58 0.20
C GLU A 146 -11.26 19.97 0.84
N GLU A 147 -10.22 20.73 0.49
CA GLU A 147 -10.04 22.12 0.95
C GLU A 147 -11.15 23.05 0.42
N ASN A 148 -11.52 22.93 -0.85
CA ASN A 148 -12.59 23.75 -1.46
C ASN A 148 -14.00 23.44 -0.93
N GLU A 149 -14.23 22.22 -0.43
CA GLU A 149 -15.49 21.82 0.20
C GLU A 149 -15.59 22.27 1.67
N MET A 150 -14.46 22.43 2.36
CA MET A 150 -14.42 22.94 3.75
C MET A 150 -14.52 24.48 3.82
N GLU A 151 -14.25 25.20 2.73
CA GLU A 151 -14.37 26.65 2.62
C GLU A 151 -15.76 27.16 2.18
N GLN A 152 -16.71 26.26 1.87
CA GLN A 152 -18.10 26.56 1.47
C GLN A 152 -19.11 26.26 2.58
#